data_AF-A0A8H8S405-F1
#
_entry.id   AF-A0A8H8S405-F1
#
_cell.length_a   1.000
_cell.length_b   1.000
_cell.length_c   1.000
_cell.angle_alpha   90.00
_cell.angle_beta   90.00
_cell.angle_gamma   90.00
#
_symmetry.space_group_name_H-M   'P 1'
#
loop_
_entity.id
_entity.type
_entity.pdbx_description
1 polymer ?
#
loop_
_entity_poly.entity_id
_entity_poly.type
_entity_poly.pdbx_seq_one_letter_code
_entity_poly.pdbx_strand_id
1 'polypeptide(L)'
;MLFLKSSGFLIHLRPSHNLSIIKNTSEQSSIQVMPSAQDAEPISTKSMQQYNPHVNKILSNTLYLTLNAPKVDEYHRGIFITHAPLVGSSEPTTSGTLFHATYIDSSWTLERRSVKDVSTSSSLVLLYRVATLDFERDFTKFNNALEQVPVGKEKREEGLGKKTQGNPKLGGYDCVIWTGDALRALSNEGLIDLGGKDADAVMAEARALAGPEDARTMVGKDFGGLTVIE
;
A
#
# COMPACT_ATOMS: atom_id res chain seq x y z
N MET A 1 33.46 41.09 7.76
CA MET A 1 34.28 41.33 6.56
C MET A 1 34.32 40.01 5.79
N LEU A 2 33.82 40.02 4.54
CA LEU A 2 33.90 38.98 3.47
C LEU A 2 33.18 37.63 3.68
N PHE A 3 32.65 36.95 2.65
CA PHE A 3 31.65 37.23 1.58
C PHE A 3 31.31 35.84 0.95
N LEU A 4 30.02 35.57 0.72
CA LEU A 4 29.32 34.70 -0.27
C LEU A 4 29.94 33.42 -0.90
N LYS A 5 29.07 32.38 -1.02
CA LYS A 5 28.60 31.68 -2.25
C LYS A 5 27.54 30.62 -1.86
N SER A 6 26.22 30.83 -2.01
CA SER A 6 25.35 30.65 -3.20
C SER A 6 25.57 29.38 -4.02
N SER A 7 24.58 28.48 -3.99
CA SER A 7 24.03 27.76 -5.16
C SER A 7 22.68 27.15 -4.79
N GLY A 8 21.61 27.81 -5.24
CA GLY A 8 20.25 27.26 -5.27
C GLY A 8 20.00 26.53 -6.59
N PHE A 9 19.04 25.60 -6.58
CA PHE A 9 18.38 25.12 -7.78
C PHE A 9 16.87 25.26 -7.59
N LEU A 10 16.29 26.15 -8.41
CA LEU A 10 14.85 26.34 -8.61
C LEU A 10 14.31 25.19 -9.49
N ILE A 11 13.10 24.73 -9.20
CA ILE A 11 12.20 24.18 -10.24
C ILE A 11 10.89 24.97 -10.21
N HIS A 12 10.56 25.49 -11.39
CA HIS A 12 9.43 26.35 -11.71
C HIS A 12 8.07 25.67 -11.47
N LEU A 13 7.21 26.33 -10.71
CA LEU A 13 5.76 26.17 -10.78
C LEU A 13 5.20 27.20 -11.77
N ARG A 14 4.49 26.75 -12.81
CA ARG A 14 3.63 27.61 -13.65
C ARG A 14 2.22 27.65 -13.05
N PRO A 15 1.65 28.82 -12.77
CA PRO A 15 0.21 28.98 -12.65
C PRO A 15 -0.34 29.54 -13.98
N SER A 16 -1.38 28.92 -14.53
CA SER A 16 -2.13 29.50 -15.63
C SER A 16 -3.58 29.07 -15.59
N HIS A 17 -4.45 29.87 -14.98
CA HIS A 17 -5.84 30.00 -15.41
C HIS A 17 -6.24 31.47 -15.32
N ASN A 18 -6.21 32.12 -16.48
CA ASN A 18 -6.85 33.40 -16.71
C ASN A 18 -8.34 33.16 -17.00
N LEU A 19 -9.19 33.95 -16.33
CA LEU A 19 -10.57 34.15 -16.73
C LEU A 19 -10.62 34.83 -18.11
N SER A 20 -11.50 34.36 -18.98
CA SER A 20 -12.12 35.24 -19.97
C SER A 20 -13.57 34.83 -20.27
N ILE A 21 -14.41 35.84 -20.15
CA ILE A 21 -15.83 35.92 -20.48
C ILE A 21 -15.96 36.08 -21.98
N ILE A 22 -16.82 35.32 -22.67
CA ILE A 22 -17.38 35.71 -23.98
C ILE A 22 -18.87 35.39 -24.04
N LYS A 23 -19.59 36.36 -24.64
CA LYS A 23 -21.03 36.62 -24.71
C LYS A 23 -21.76 35.74 -25.74
N ASN A 24 -23.05 35.52 -25.47
CA ASN A 24 -24.08 35.13 -26.44
C ASN A 24 -24.44 36.29 -27.38
N THR A 25 -24.56 36.03 -28.69
CA THR A 25 -25.55 36.65 -29.60
C THR A 25 -25.66 35.94 -30.96
N SER A 26 -26.90 35.52 -31.27
CA SER A 26 -27.67 35.46 -32.54
C SER A 26 -27.11 34.95 -33.89
N GLU A 27 -27.83 33.95 -34.42
CA GLU A 27 -28.41 33.76 -35.77
C GLU A 27 -27.61 34.13 -37.05
N GLN A 28 -27.41 33.16 -37.95
CA GLN A 28 -28.12 33.03 -39.25
C GLN A 28 -27.62 31.84 -40.11
N SER A 29 -28.56 31.34 -40.91
CA SER A 29 -28.58 30.16 -41.80
C SER A 29 -27.56 30.17 -42.95
N SER A 30 -27.09 28.98 -43.40
CA SER A 30 -26.94 28.59 -44.82
C SER A 30 -26.51 27.11 -45.00
N ILE A 31 -26.91 26.54 -46.13
CA ILE A 31 -27.02 25.12 -46.49
C ILE A 31 -25.75 24.56 -47.19
N GLN A 32 -25.60 23.21 -47.13
CA GLN A 32 -24.82 22.29 -47.98
C GLN A 32 -23.29 22.29 -47.86
N VAL A 33 -22.71 21.12 -47.54
CA VAL A 33 -22.20 20.09 -48.48
C VAL A 33 -21.80 18.86 -47.64
N MET A 34 -22.19 17.64 -48.04
CA MET A 34 -21.67 16.40 -47.45
C MET A 34 -20.30 16.06 -48.05
N PRO A 35 -19.32 15.64 -47.24
CA PRO A 35 -18.24 14.79 -47.70
C PRO A 35 -18.42 13.35 -47.22
N SER A 36 -18.12 12.42 -48.12
CA SER A 36 -17.99 10.99 -47.92
C SER A 36 -17.14 10.60 -46.72
N ALA A 37 -17.48 9.41 -46.20
CA ALA A 37 -16.69 8.65 -45.25
C ALA A 37 -15.20 8.60 -45.58
N GLN A 38 -14.38 9.05 -44.64
CA GLN A 38 -13.16 8.40 -44.14
C GLN A 38 -12.59 9.25 -42.99
N ASP A 39 -11.78 8.62 -42.15
CA ASP A 39 -11.20 9.14 -40.90
C ASP A 39 -12.13 9.15 -39.68
N ALA A 40 -12.61 7.95 -39.32
CA ALA A 40 -12.87 7.67 -37.91
C ALA A 40 -11.54 7.71 -37.16
N GLU A 41 -11.33 8.73 -36.33
CA GLU A 41 -10.26 8.71 -35.34
C GLU A 41 -10.33 7.41 -34.53
N PRO A 42 -9.20 6.75 -34.24
CA PRO A 42 -9.23 5.59 -33.37
C PRO A 42 -9.74 6.06 -32.01
N ILE A 43 -10.95 5.62 -31.66
CA ILE A 43 -11.51 5.74 -30.31
C ILE A 43 -10.40 5.27 -29.38
N SER A 44 -9.86 6.22 -28.62
CA SER A 44 -8.86 5.96 -27.60
C SER A 44 -9.45 4.88 -26.69
N THR A 45 -8.94 3.66 -26.86
CA THR A 45 -9.14 2.59 -25.91
C THR A 45 -8.43 3.03 -24.66
N LYS A 46 -9.12 3.80 -23.81
CA LYS A 46 -8.86 3.80 -22.38
C LYS A 46 -8.67 2.34 -22.05
N SER A 47 -7.43 1.98 -21.72
CA SER A 47 -7.03 0.64 -21.32
C SER A 47 -8.15 0.11 -20.43
N MET A 48 -8.86 -0.93 -20.87
CA MET A 48 -9.72 -1.66 -19.96
C MET A 48 -8.81 -2.02 -18.80
N GLN A 49 -8.99 -1.35 -17.65
CA GLN A 49 -8.36 -1.76 -16.41
C GLN A 49 -8.74 -3.22 -16.27
N GLN A 50 -7.73 -4.09 -16.41
CA GLN A 50 -7.87 -5.52 -16.32
C GLN A 50 -8.51 -5.78 -14.95
N TYR A 51 -9.79 -6.13 -14.95
CA TYR A 51 -10.55 -6.35 -13.73
C TYR A 51 -9.92 -7.55 -13.03
N ASN A 52 -9.24 -7.31 -11.91
CA ASN A 52 -8.65 -8.39 -11.15
C ASN A 52 -9.77 -9.09 -10.36
N PRO A 53 -10.15 -10.33 -10.73
CA PRO A 53 -11.29 -11.02 -10.12
C PRO A 53 -11.06 -11.34 -8.64
N HIS A 54 -9.82 -11.30 -8.16
CA HIS A 54 -9.50 -11.57 -6.78
C HIS A 54 -9.81 -10.40 -5.85
N VAL A 55 -10.03 -9.19 -6.37
CA VAL A 55 -10.38 -8.00 -5.59
C VAL A 55 -11.65 -8.21 -4.75
N ASN A 56 -12.59 -8.97 -5.29
CA ASN A 56 -13.85 -9.32 -4.60
C ASN A 56 -13.64 -10.21 -3.37
N LYS A 57 -12.44 -10.78 -3.19
CA LYS A 57 -12.08 -11.59 -2.01
C LYS A 57 -11.54 -10.74 -0.85
N ILE A 58 -11.29 -9.45 -1.07
CA ILE A 58 -10.88 -8.56 0.00
C ILE A 58 -12.09 -8.26 0.88
N LEU A 59 -12.01 -8.72 2.12
CA LEU A 59 -13.02 -8.54 3.13
C LEU A 59 -12.80 -7.23 3.87
N SER A 60 -13.89 -6.62 4.30
CA SER A 60 -13.86 -5.47 5.21
C SER A 60 -13.42 -5.89 6.60
N ASN A 61 -12.99 -4.90 7.39
CA ASN A 61 -12.58 -5.08 8.77
C ASN A 61 -11.59 -6.23 8.94
N THR A 62 -10.59 -6.33 8.07
CA THR A 62 -9.71 -7.50 8.02
C THR A 62 -8.25 -7.06 8.03
N LEU A 63 -7.46 -7.75 8.85
CA LEU A 63 -6.01 -7.65 8.90
C LEU A 63 -5.42 -8.56 7.82
N TYR A 64 -4.65 -7.94 6.94
CA TYR A 64 -3.84 -8.62 5.95
C TYR A 64 -2.36 -8.39 6.22
N LEU A 65 -1.58 -9.44 6.09
CA LEU A 65 -0.14 -9.36 5.90
C LEU A 65 0.15 -9.13 4.42
N THR A 66 0.82 -8.03 4.10
CA THR A 66 1.23 -7.71 2.74
C THR A 66 2.58 -8.34 2.43
N LEU A 67 2.76 -8.87 1.22
CA LEU A 67 4.06 -9.16 0.65
C LEU A 67 4.22 -8.39 -0.65
N ASN A 68 5.16 -7.45 -0.65
CA ASN A 68 5.44 -6.58 -1.77
C ASN A 68 6.80 -6.92 -2.35
N ALA A 69 6.88 -7.11 -3.67
CA ALA A 69 8.13 -7.27 -4.39
C ALA A 69 8.80 -5.91 -4.61
N PRO A 70 9.96 -5.64 -3.97
CA PRO A 70 10.73 -4.45 -4.30
C PRO A 70 11.52 -4.63 -5.59
N LYS A 71 12.07 -3.51 -6.04
CA LYS A 71 13.01 -3.49 -7.16
C LYS A 71 14.43 -3.93 -6.77
N VAL A 72 14.76 -3.97 -5.47
CA VAL A 72 16.17 -4.01 -5.01
C VAL A 72 16.52 -5.14 -4.04
N ASP A 73 15.56 -5.75 -3.34
CA ASP A 73 15.80 -6.74 -2.26
C ASP A 73 14.67 -7.79 -2.10
N GLU A 74 14.55 -8.39 -0.91
CA GLU A 74 13.53 -9.41 -0.57
C GLU A 74 12.12 -8.80 -0.40
N TYR A 75 11.08 -9.64 -0.35
CA TYR A 75 9.71 -9.15 -0.15
C TYR A 75 9.57 -8.28 1.10
N HIS A 76 9.15 -7.03 0.91
CA HIS A 76 8.75 -6.15 2.00
C HIS A 76 7.43 -6.60 2.58
N ARG A 77 7.29 -6.44 3.89
CA ARG A 77 6.13 -6.87 4.64
C ARG A 77 5.60 -5.73 5.49
N GLY A 78 4.28 -5.67 5.57
CA GLY A 78 3.57 -4.69 6.38
C GLY A 78 2.17 -5.19 6.69
N ILE A 79 1.51 -4.50 7.61
CA ILE A 79 0.13 -4.80 8.03
C ILE A 79 -0.80 -3.88 7.26
N PHE A 80 -1.72 -4.45 6.49
CA PHE A 80 -2.77 -3.72 5.81
C PHE A 80 -4.12 -4.05 6.45
N ILE A 81 -4.89 -3.01 6.73
CA ILE A 81 -6.17 -3.13 7.41
C ILE A 81 -7.23 -2.51 6.52
N THR A 82 -8.23 -3.30 6.16
CA THR A 82 -9.40 -2.82 5.46
C THR A 82 -10.42 -2.27 6.46
N HIS A 83 -11.06 -1.16 6.12
CA HIS A 83 -12.10 -0.55 6.94
C HIS A 83 -13.45 -0.78 6.27
N ALA A 84 -14.49 -1.09 7.05
CA ALA A 84 -15.86 -1.08 6.54
C ALA A 84 -16.23 0.33 6.06
N PRO A 85 -16.94 0.46 4.93
CA PRO A 85 -17.43 1.76 4.49
C PRO A 85 -18.42 2.31 5.52
N LEU A 86 -18.16 3.56 5.98
CA LEU A 86 -18.94 4.23 7.01
C LEU A 86 -20.41 4.48 6.63
N VAL A 87 -20.75 4.43 5.34
CA VAL A 87 -22.11 4.59 4.83
C VAL A 87 -22.31 3.67 3.62
N GLY A 88 -23.42 2.92 3.63
CA GLY A 88 -23.77 1.83 2.72
C GLY A 88 -23.25 1.88 1.28
N SER A 89 -22.46 0.87 0.92
CA SER A 89 -22.79 -0.16 -0.07
C SER A 89 -21.82 -1.32 0.20
N SER A 90 -22.22 -2.54 -0.13
CA SER A 90 -21.44 -3.77 -0.01
C SER A 90 -20.30 -3.84 -1.05
N GLU A 91 -19.57 -2.75 -1.25
CA GLU A 91 -18.44 -2.72 -2.17
C GLU A 91 -17.23 -3.41 -1.52
N PRO A 92 -16.50 -4.26 -2.28
CA PRO A 92 -15.22 -4.82 -1.85
C PRO A 92 -14.31 -3.71 -1.36
N THR A 93 -13.84 -3.80 -0.12
CA THR A 93 -13.00 -2.76 0.47
C THR A 93 -11.56 -2.97 0.06
N THR A 94 -11.17 -2.43 -1.10
CA THR A 94 -9.76 -2.34 -1.50
C THR A 94 -9.01 -1.23 -0.80
N SER A 95 -9.75 -0.36 -0.09
CA SER A 95 -9.19 0.74 0.69
C SER A 95 -8.86 0.31 2.12
N GLY A 96 -7.93 1.02 2.74
CA GLY A 96 -7.50 0.68 4.09
C GLY A 96 -6.35 1.53 4.61
N THR A 97 -5.74 1.07 5.70
CA THR A 97 -4.52 1.65 6.26
C THR A 97 -3.39 0.64 6.23
N LEU A 98 -2.27 1.05 5.65
CA LEU A 98 -1.02 0.31 5.65
C LEU A 98 -0.11 0.82 6.78
N PHE A 99 0.45 -0.12 7.53
CA PHE A 99 1.51 0.08 8.51
C PHE A 99 2.76 -0.66 8.04
N HIS A 100 3.87 0.07 7.94
CA HIS A 100 5.12 -0.48 7.43
C HIS A 100 6.30 0.18 8.14
N ALA A 101 7.24 -0.63 8.64
CA ALA A 101 8.52 -0.08 9.07
C ALA A 101 9.36 0.26 7.83
N THR A 102 9.72 1.53 7.69
CA THR A 102 10.46 2.07 6.54
C THR A 102 11.82 2.59 6.97
N TYR A 103 12.82 2.43 6.11
CA TYR A 103 14.15 2.99 6.32
C TYR A 103 14.33 4.23 5.42
N ILE A 104 14.32 5.41 6.01
CA ILE A 104 14.38 6.71 5.32
C ILE A 104 15.46 7.55 6.01
N ASP A 105 16.33 8.20 5.22
CA ASP A 105 17.38 9.09 5.72
C ASP A 105 18.26 8.46 6.83
N SER A 106 18.61 7.19 6.63
CA SER A 106 19.40 6.37 7.57
C SER A 106 18.72 6.11 8.93
N SER A 107 17.40 6.23 9.00
CA SER A 107 16.61 5.98 10.21
C SER A 107 15.40 5.10 9.93
N TRP A 108 15.06 4.25 10.90
CA TRP A 108 13.85 3.43 10.84
C TRP A 108 12.66 4.18 11.44
N THR A 109 11.55 4.24 10.69
CA THR A 109 10.30 4.90 11.09
C THR A 109 9.09 4.02 10.81
N LEU A 110 8.00 4.22 11.56
CA LEU A 110 6.71 3.62 11.25
C LEU A 110 5.99 4.49 10.24
N GLU A 111 5.85 4.02 9.01
CA GLU A 111 4.94 4.61 8.03
C GLU A 111 3.51 4.13 8.34
N ARG A 112 2.60 5.08 8.51
CA ARG A 112 1.16 4.85 8.53
C ARG A 112 0.54 5.59 7.34
N ARG A 113 0.01 4.86 6.37
CA ARG A 113 -0.49 5.44 5.12
C ARG A 113 -1.91 4.97 4.81
N SER A 114 -2.77 5.92 4.45
CA SER A 114 -4.08 5.60 3.87
C SER A 114 -3.91 5.13 2.42
N VAL A 115 -4.49 3.99 2.09
CA VAL A 115 -4.48 3.40 0.75
C VAL A 115 -5.90 3.45 0.22
N LYS A 116 -6.10 4.14 -0.90
CA LYS A 116 -7.42 4.25 -1.54
C LYS A 116 -7.84 2.95 -2.23
N ASP A 117 -6.89 2.28 -2.86
CA ASP A 117 -7.13 1.02 -3.57
C ASP A 117 -5.83 0.22 -3.64
N VAL A 118 -5.76 -0.85 -2.85
CA VAL A 118 -4.61 -1.73 -2.74
C VAL A 118 -4.35 -2.55 -4.02
N SER A 119 -5.38 -2.76 -4.84
CA SER A 119 -5.28 -3.52 -6.10
C SER A 119 -4.48 -2.80 -7.18
N THR A 120 -4.30 -1.49 -7.04
CA THR A 120 -3.51 -0.66 -7.96
C THR A 120 -2.00 -0.77 -7.74
N SER A 121 -1.57 -1.46 -6.67
CA SER A 121 -0.16 -1.61 -6.32
C SER A 121 0.55 -2.58 -7.26
N SER A 122 1.46 -2.09 -8.10
CA SER A 122 2.25 -2.91 -9.03
C SER A 122 3.36 -3.74 -8.36
N SER A 123 3.63 -3.47 -7.08
CA SER A 123 4.58 -4.23 -6.27
C SER A 123 3.90 -5.25 -5.36
N LEU A 124 2.58 -5.20 -5.19
CA LEU A 124 1.89 -6.12 -4.29
C LEU A 124 1.78 -7.50 -4.91
N VAL A 125 2.26 -8.51 -4.18
CA VAL A 125 2.26 -9.91 -4.64
C VAL A 125 1.23 -10.73 -3.87
N LEU A 126 1.11 -10.54 -2.55
CA LEU A 126 0.17 -11.28 -1.71
C LEU A 126 -0.50 -10.38 -0.67
N LEU A 127 -1.81 -10.55 -0.48
CA LEU A 127 -2.52 -10.20 0.75
C LEU A 127 -2.89 -11.48 1.48
N TYR A 128 -2.11 -11.83 2.49
CA TYR A 128 -2.39 -13.00 3.32
C TYR A 128 -3.34 -12.59 4.45
N ARG A 129 -4.54 -13.18 4.49
CA ARG A 129 -5.51 -12.88 5.55
C ARG A 129 -4.98 -13.43 6.87
N VAL A 130 -4.98 -12.60 7.91
CA VAL A 130 -4.55 -12.99 9.25
C VAL A 130 -5.76 -13.09 10.19
N ALA A 131 -6.59 -12.06 10.23
CA ALA A 131 -7.71 -12.00 11.16
C ALA A 131 -8.82 -11.07 10.67
N THR A 132 -10.06 -11.37 11.01
CA THR A 132 -11.18 -10.42 10.93
C THR A 132 -11.29 -9.68 12.25
N LEU A 133 -11.55 -8.38 12.18
CA LEU A 133 -11.44 -7.42 13.27
C LEU A 133 -12.82 -6.89 13.65
N ASP A 134 -13.04 -6.72 14.95
CA ASP A 134 -14.22 -6.04 15.49
C ASP A 134 -13.89 -4.58 15.82
N PHE A 135 -14.03 -3.70 14.82
CA PHE A 135 -13.65 -2.30 14.97
C PHE A 135 -14.59 -1.46 15.82
N GLU A 136 -15.81 -1.94 16.10
CA GLU A 136 -16.74 -1.20 16.96
C GLU A 136 -16.21 -1.07 18.40
N ARG A 137 -15.28 -1.95 18.81
CA ARG A 137 -14.73 -1.99 20.16
C ARG A 137 -13.28 -1.53 20.23
N ASP A 138 -12.46 -1.83 19.22
CA ASP A 138 -11.02 -1.91 19.43
C ASP A 138 -10.14 -1.06 18.48
N PHE A 139 -10.70 -0.18 17.64
CA PHE A 139 -9.89 0.58 16.67
C PHE A 139 -8.75 1.41 17.31
N THR A 140 -9.04 2.12 18.41
CA THR A 140 -8.02 2.89 19.14
C THR A 140 -6.99 1.97 19.78
N LYS A 141 -7.43 0.85 20.37
CA LYS A 141 -6.55 -0.14 21.01
C LYS A 141 -5.61 -0.76 19.97
N PHE A 142 -6.12 -1.04 18.78
CA PHE A 142 -5.37 -1.59 17.67
C PHE A 142 -4.26 -0.63 17.20
N ASN A 143 -4.60 0.64 16.95
CA ASN A 143 -3.60 1.64 16.57
C ASN A 143 -2.53 1.79 17.64
N ASN A 144 -2.93 1.88 18.91
CA ASN A 144 -2.00 1.99 20.03
C ASN A 144 -1.06 0.79 20.10
N ALA A 145 -1.56 -0.43 19.93
CA ALA A 145 -0.75 -1.64 19.94
C ALA A 145 0.31 -1.61 18.83
N LEU A 146 -0.06 -1.21 17.62
CA LEU A 146 0.89 -1.09 16.50
C LEU A 146 1.91 0.05 16.68
N GLU A 147 1.48 1.21 17.20
CA GLU A 147 2.35 2.36 17.42
C GLU A 147 3.38 2.13 18.54
N GLN A 148 3.09 1.20 19.47
CA GLN A 148 4.01 0.81 20.54
C GLN A 148 5.05 -0.23 20.12
N VAL A 149 4.91 -0.88 18.96
CA VAL A 149 5.89 -1.83 18.47
C VAL A 149 7.20 -1.08 18.16
N PRO A 150 8.33 -1.43 18.80
CA PRO A 150 9.59 -0.74 18.57
C PRO A 150 10.02 -0.80 17.11
N VAL A 151 10.47 0.33 16.58
CA VAL A 151 10.98 0.45 15.21
C VAL A 151 12.47 0.76 15.23
N GLY A 152 13.25 -0.07 14.53
CA GLY A 152 14.70 0.00 14.51
C GLY A 152 15.35 -0.90 15.55
N LYS A 153 16.61 -1.27 15.28
CA LYS A 153 17.35 -2.26 16.07
C LYS A 153 17.46 -1.88 17.55
N GLU A 154 17.96 -0.70 17.85
CA GLU A 154 18.26 -0.27 19.23
C GLU A 154 17.00 -0.33 20.11
N LYS A 155 15.93 0.34 19.69
CA LYS A 155 14.64 0.35 20.41
C LYS A 155 14.07 -1.06 20.59
N ARG A 156 14.22 -1.92 19.58
CA ARG A 156 13.76 -3.30 19.65
C ARG A 156 14.59 -4.13 20.63
N GLU A 157 15.91 -3.97 20.63
CA GLU A 157 16.79 -4.67 21.57
C GLU A 157 16.53 -4.26 23.01
N GLU A 158 16.23 -2.99 23.25
CA GLU A 158 15.86 -2.46 24.57
C GLU A 158 14.49 -2.96 25.03
N GLY A 159 13.48 -2.95 24.16
CA GLY A 159 12.10 -3.30 24.54
C GLY A 159 11.77 -4.79 24.50
N LEU A 160 12.33 -5.53 23.53
CA LEU A 160 11.95 -6.91 23.20
C LEU A 160 13.16 -7.88 23.18
N GLY A 161 14.36 -7.40 23.49
CA GLY A 161 15.59 -8.20 23.46
C GLY A 161 16.21 -8.35 22.07
N LYS A 162 17.30 -9.13 21.95
CA LYS A 162 18.07 -9.25 20.70
C LYS A 162 17.42 -10.17 19.66
N LYS A 163 17.57 -9.85 18.36
CA LYS A 163 17.26 -10.76 17.22
C LYS A 163 18.49 -10.83 16.33
N THR A 164 18.86 -12.02 15.88
CA THR A 164 20.05 -12.25 15.03
C THR A 164 19.73 -12.26 13.54
N GLN A 165 18.47 -12.11 13.15
CA GLN A 165 17.97 -12.37 11.80
C GLN A 165 17.76 -11.11 10.93
N GLY A 166 18.12 -9.92 11.41
CA GLY A 166 17.87 -8.69 10.66
C GLY A 166 18.90 -8.42 9.57
N ASN A 167 18.50 -7.66 8.55
CA ASN A 167 19.36 -7.32 7.42
C ASN A 167 20.62 -6.50 7.84
N PRO A 168 21.85 -7.04 7.71
CA PRO A 168 23.07 -6.33 8.11
C PRO A 168 23.31 -5.03 7.35
N LYS A 169 22.83 -4.93 6.10
CA LYS A 169 22.96 -3.71 5.27
C LYS A 169 22.05 -2.59 5.76
N LEU A 170 21.05 -2.90 6.57
CA LEU A 170 20.09 -1.95 7.14
C LEU A 170 20.25 -1.84 8.67
N GLY A 171 21.46 -2.06 9.17
CA GLY A 171 21.79 -1.96 10.58
C GLY A 171 21.38 -3.17 11.42
N GLY A 172 21.03 -4.31 10.80
CA GLY A 172 20.59 -5.52 11.51
C GLY A 172 19.10 -5.48 11.90
N TYR A 173 18.29 -4.72 11.18
CA TYR A 173 16.84 -4.61 11.34
C TYR A 173 16.16 -4.58 9.97
N ASP A 174 14.89 -4.95 9.91
CA ASP A 174 14.08 -4.85 8.69
C ASP A 174 12.57 -4.84 9.01
N CYS A 175 11.78 -4.59 7.96
CA CYS A 175 10.32 -4.62 8.02
C CYS A 175 9.74 -5.99 8.39
N VAL A 176 10.47 -7.09 8.13
CA VAL A 176 10.04 -8.45 8.47
C VAL A 176 10.03 -8.64 9.98
N ILE A 177 11.10 -8.19 10.66
CA ILE A 177 11.19 -8.21 12.12
C ILE A 177 10.04 -7.42 12.73
N TRP A 178 9.85 -6.18 12.28
CA TRP A 178 8.77 -5.32 12.80
C TRP A 178 7.40 -6.00 12.66
N THR A 179 7.13 -6.56 11.49
CA THR A 179 5.82 -7.18 11.22
C THR A 179 5.55 -8.40 12.10
N GLY A 180 6.58 -9.24 12.35
CA GLY A 180 6.45 -10.36 13.30
C GLY A 180 6.22 -9.89 14.73
N ASP A 181 6.92 -8.84 15.17
CA ASP A 181 6.74 -8.26 16.50
C ASP A 181 5.36 -7.59 16.63
N ALA A 182 4.84 -6.98 15.56
CA ALA A 182 3.50 -6.39 15.51
C ALA A 182 2.37 -7.42 15.59
N LEU A 183 2.46 -8.54 14.85
CA LEU A 183 1.49 -9.64 14.96
C LEU A 183 1.47 -10.21 16.39
N ARG A 184 2.65 -10.36 17.01
CA ARG A 184 2.76 -10.82 18.39
C ARG A 184 2.13 -9.84 19.38
N ALA A 185 2.36 -8.54 19.21
CA ALA A 185 1.76 -7.50 20.04
C ALA A 185 0.22 -7.52 19.96
N LEU A 186 -0.33 -7.59 18.75
CA LEU A 186 -1.77 -7.66 18.54
C LEU A 186 -2.38 -8.92 19.15
N SER A 187 -1.73 -10.08 18.98
CA SER A 187 -2.22 -11.34 19.55
C SER A 187 -2.17 -11.35 21.08
N ASN A 188 -1.08 -10.84 21.68
CA ASN A 188 -0.94 -10.72 23.13
C ASN A 188 -2.00 -9.80 23.76
N GLU A 189 -2.43 -8.77 23.03
CA GLU A 189 -3.51 -7.85 23.45
C GLU A 189 -4.92 -8.42 23.24
N GLY A 190 -5.03 -9.65 22.70
CA GLY A 190 -6.30 -10.31 22.37
C GLY A 190 -7.04 -9.67 21.19
N LEU A 191 -6.34 -8.87 20.37
CA LEU A 191 -6.93 -8.15 19.24
C LEU A 191 -7.06 -9.02 17.99
N ILE A 192 -6.22 -10.06 17.88
CA ILE A 192 -6.27 -11.05 16.81
C ILE A 192 -6.04 -12.45 17.39
N ASP A 193 -6.70 -13.43 16.78
CA ASP A 193 -6.42 -14.84 17.00
C ASP A 193 -5.58 -15.39 15.85
N LEU A 194 -4.43 -15.98 16.16
CA LEU A 194 -3.53 -16.62 15.19
C LEU A 194 -3.83 -18.12 15.00
N GLY A 195 -4.94 -18.63 15.55
CA GLY A 195 -5.39 -20.00 15.35
C GLY A 195 -4.45 -21.03 15.98
N GLY A 196 -3.87 -20.69 17.14
CA GLY A 196 -2.88 -21.53 17.82
C GLY A 196 -1.48 -21.52 17.20
N LYS A 197 -1.24 -20.75 16.13
CA LYS A 197 0.09 -20.51 15.55
C LYS A 197 0.76 -19.33 16.25
N ASP A 198 2.09 -19.31 16.25
CA ASP A 198 2.83 -18.09 16.59
C ASP A 198 2.98 -17.17 15.37
N ALA A 199 3.41 -15.92 15.63
CA ALA A 199 3.58 -14.92 14.58
C ALA A 199 4.63 -15.33 13.53
N ASP A 200 5.69 -16.02 13.92
CA ASP A 200 6.76 -16.39 13.00
C ASP A 200 6.30 -17.51 12.03
N ALA A 201 5.45 -18.44 12.51
CA ALA A 201 4.81 -19.47 11.70
C ALA A 201 3.84 -18.86 10.67
N VAL A 202 3.01 -17.89 11.07
CA VAL A 202 2.11 -17.16 10.15
C VAL A 202 2.91 -16.41 9.09
N MET A 203 4.02 -15.75 9.48
CA MET A 203 4.91 -15.06 8.56
C MET A 203 5.59 -16.01 7.57
N ALA A 204 5.99 -17.20 8.01
CA ALA A 204 6.61 -18.22 7.17
C ALA A 204 5.63 -18.82 6.16
N GLU A 205 4.41 -19.12 6.59
CA GLU A 205 3.32 -19.60 5.73
C GLU A 205 2.98 -18.59 4.64
N ALA A 206 2.77 -17.33 5.00
CA ALA A 206 2.51 -16.28 4.03
C ALA A 206 3.68 -16.11 3.05
N ARG A 207 4.93 -16.23 3.52
CA ARG A 207 6.11 -16.18 2.65
C ARG A 207 6.17 -17.34 1.66
N ALA A 208 5.82 -18.55 2.07
CA ALA A 208 5.79 -19.72 1.20
C ALA A 208 4.77 -19.57 0.06
N LEU A 209 3.70 -18.81 0.29
CA LEU A 209 2.61 -18.58 -0.67
C LEU A 209 2.88 -17.43 -1.65
N ALA A 210 3.77 -16.48 -1.30
CA ALA A 210 4.07 -15.32 -2.16
C ALA A 210 4.92 -15.63 -3.40
N GLY A 211 5.27 -16.90 -3.63
CA GLY A 211 6.01 -17.34 -4.81
C GLY A 211 7.52 -17.41 -4.62
N PRO A 212 8.33 -17.22 -5.68
CA PRO A 212 9.74 -17.59 -5.72
C PRO A 212 10.60 -16.83 -4.71
N GLU A 213 11.82 -17.33 -4.47
CA GLU A 213 12.78 -16.73 -3.54
C GLU A 213 13.14 -15.28 -3.94
N ASP A 214 13.46 -15.07 -5.22
CA ASP A 214 13.80 -13.76 -5.77
C ASP A 214 12.55 -12.92 -6.04
N ALA A 215 12.22 -12.03 -5.10
CA ALA A 215 11.08 -11.13 -5.16
C ALA A 215 11.09 -10.22 -6.40
N ARG A 216 12.27 -9.83 -6.90
CA ARG A 216 12.38 -8.91 -8.06
C ARG A 216 11.79 -9.51 -9.31
N THR A 217 11.79 -10.84 -9.40
CA THR A 217 11.16 -11.56 -10.51
C THR A 217 9.64 -11.40 -10.53
N MET A 218 9.04 -10.85 -9.47
CA MET A 218 7.59 -10.64 -9.34
C MET A 218 7.17 -9.19 -9.58
N VAL A 219 8.10 -8.25 -9.72
CA VAL A 219 7.78 -6.84 -9.98
C VAL A 219 7.06 -6.73 -11.33
N GLY A 220 5.85 -6.17 -11.33
CA GLY A 220 5.06 -5.97 -12.55
C GLY A 220 4.59 -7.26 -13.23
N LYS A 221 4.81 -8.44 -12.63
CA LYS A 221 4.18 -9.68 -13.10
C LYS A 221 2.79 -9.78 -12.50
N ASP A 222 1.81 -10.01 -13.36
CA ASP A 222 0.46 -10.34 -12.94
C ASP A 222 0.44 -11.79 -12.42
N PHE A 223 0.40 -11.94 -11.10
CA PHE A 223 0.16 -13.23 -10.43
C PHE A 223 -1.30 -13.35 -9.99
N GLY A 224 -2.23 -12.80 -10.78
CA GLY A 224 -3.62 -12.57 -10.38
C GLY A 224 -3.77 -11.31 -9.52
N GLY A 225 -2.86 -10.33 -9.67
CA GLY A 225 -2.74 -8.98 -9.06
C GLY A 225 -3.02 -8.79 -7.56
N LEU A 226 -3.39 -9.86 -6.86
CA LEU A 226 -3.91 -9.90 -5.51
C LEU A 226 -4.29 -11.36 -5.23
N THR A 227 -3.42 -12.19 -4.68
CA THR A 227 -3.91 -13.44 -4.11
C THR A 227 -4.37 -13.15 -2.67
N VAL A 228 -5.68 -13.24 -2.43
CA VAL A 228 -6.24 -13.33 -1.07
C VAL A 228 -6.42 -14.81 -0.76
N ILE A 229 -5.75 -15.28 0.29
CA ILE A 229 -5.86 -16.65 0.80
C ILE A 229 -6.73 -16.56 2.06
N GLU A 230 -7.80 -17.36 2.09
CA GLU A 230 -8.83 -17.36 3.14
C GLU A 230 -8.43 -18.13 4.39
#